data_AF-A0A962D256-F1
#
_entry.id   AF-A0A962D256-F1
#
_cell.length_a   1.000
_cell.length_b   1.000
_cell.length_c   1.000
_cell.angle_alpha   90.00
_cell.angle_beta   90.00
_cell.angle_gamma   90.00
#
_symmetry.space_group_name_H-M   'P 1'
#
loop_
_entity.id
_entity.type
_entity.pdbx_description
1 polymer ?
#
loop_
_entity_poly.entity_id
_entity_poly.type
_entity_poly.pdbx_seq_one_letter_code
_entity_poly.pdbx_strand_id
1 'polypeptide(L)'
;QWRTMAIEIGETALQAQPGSEILLYELAIARLGLGDIDEARTLIDQSLREGRMELGLMQHDVRLSDLRPDPAFVQSLQRLEQVQRSQRERVLQRYPDAAWR
;
A
#
# COMPACT_ATOMS: atom_id res chain seq x y z
N GLN A 1 1.90 11.03 22.91
CA GLN A 1 1.78 9.73 23.61
C GLN A 1 1.11 8.68 22.72
N TRP A 2 -0.14 8.85 22.28
CA TRP A 2 -0.83 7.84 21.45
C TRP A 2 -0.20 7.56 20.08
N ARG A 3 0.34 8.58 19.39
CA ARG A 3 0.96 8.41 18.07
C ARG A 3 2.25 7.58 18.12
N THR A 4 3.06 7.78 19.16
CA THR A 4 4.29 6.99 19.39
C THR A 4 3.95 5.54 19.75
N MET A 5 2.94 5.33 20.59
CA MET A 5 2.48 3.98 20.95
C MET A 5 1.94 3.20 19.74
N ALA A 6 1.26 3.88 18.81
CA ALA A 6 0.77 3.24 17.58
C ALA A 6 1.92 2.72 16.71
N ILE A 7 3.03 3.45 16.65
CA ILE A 7 4.24 3.02 15.93
C ILE A 7 4.89 1.84 16.63
N GLU A 8 5.10 1.91 17.94
CA GLU A 8 5.71 0.80 18.71
C GLU A 8 4.91 -0.51 18.56
N ILE A 9 3.58 -0.42 18.61
CA ILE A 9 2.69 -1.57 18.38
C ILE A 9 2.82 -2.06 16.93
N GLY A 10 2.81 -1.15 15.96
CA GLY A 10 2.93 -1.48 14.54
C GLY A 10 4.25 -2.16 14.21
N GLU A 11 5.37 -1.68 14.75
CA GLU A 11 6.70 -2.26 14.59
C GLU A 11 6.79 -3.65 15.23
N THR A 12 6.26 -3.81 16.44
CA THR A 12 6.20 -5.11 17.12
C THR A 12 5.35 -6.11 16.33
N ALA A 13 4.20 -5.68 15.81
CA ALA A 13 3.34 -6.51 14.99
C ALA A 13 4.03 -6.91 13.68
N LEU A 14 4.76 -5.99 13.03
CA LEU A 14 5.49 -6.25 11.80
C LEU A 14 6.69 -7.20 12.04
N GLN A 15 7.34 -7.14 13.20
CA GLN A 15 8.36 -8.12 13.59
C GLN A 15 7.76 -9.53 13.74
N ALA A 16 6.54 -9.63 14.27
CA ALA A 16 5.84 -10.91 14.41
C ALA A 16 5.30 -11.44 13.07
N GLN A 17 4.92 -10.56 12.15
CA GLN A 17 4.45 -10.92 10.80
C GLN A 17 5.14 -10.07 9.73
N PRO A 18 6.41 -10.38 9.40
CA PRO A 18 7.13 -9.67 8.34
C PRO A 18 6.41 -9.80 7.01
N GLY A 19 6.33 -8.71 6.24
CA GLY A 19 5.67 -8.70 4.93
C GLY A 19 4.15 -8.62 4.97
N SER A 20 3.54 -8.37 6.13
CA SER A 20 2.12 -8.01 6.20
C SER A 20 1.89 -6.64 5.57
N GLU A 21 1.26 -6.62 4.40
CA GLU A 21 0.97 -5.42 3.62
C GLU A 21 0.11 -4.43 4.38
N ILE A 22 -0.81 -4.93 5.21
CA ILE A 22 -1.70 -4.13 6.05
C ILE A 22 -0.91 -3.47 7.17
N LEU A 23 -0.03 -4.22 7.84
CA LEU A 23 0.79 -3.65 8.93
C LEU A 23 1.80 -2.63 8.39
N LEU A 24 2.43 -2.91 7.25
CA LEU A 24 3.30 -1.97 6.55
C LEU A 24 2.55 -0.68 6.20
N TYR A 25 1.33 -0.82 5.68
CA TYR A 25 0.47 0.31 5.31
C TYR A 25 0.09 1.15 6.53
N GLU A 26 -0.47 0.54 7.59
CA GLU A 26 -0.91 1.28 8.77
C GLU A 26 0.26 1.94 9.53
N LEU A 27 1.44 1.29 9.57
CA LEU A 27 2.65 1.90 10.11
C LEU A 27 3.07 3.12 9.29
N ALA A 28 2.98 3.06 7.96
CA ALA A 28 3.26 4.20 7.10
C ALA A 28 2.31 5.37 7.36
N ILE A 29 1.02 5.11 7.56
CA ILE A 29 0.04 6.14 7.93
C ILE A 29 0.41 6.78 9.28
N ALA A 30 0.82 5.98 10.27
CA ALA A 30 1.25 6.51 11.55
C ALA A 30 2.48 7.42 11.42
N ARG A 31 3.45 7.03 10.58
CA ARG A 31 4.65 7.83 10.25
C ARG A 31 4.31 9.13 9.53
N LEU A 32 3.38 9.13 8.57
CA LEU A 32 2.86 10.36 7.95
C LEU A 32 2.23 11.30 8.99
N GLY A 33 1.46 10.75 9.93
CA GLY A 33 0.87 11.53 11.03
C GLY A 33 1.89 12.19 11.99
N LEU A 34 3.17 11.80 11.91
CA LEU A 34 4.29 12.44 12.60
C LEU A 34 5.14 13.35 11.70
N GLY A 35 4.91 13.33 10.38
CA GLY A 35 5.73 14.06 9.40
C GLY A 35 6.95 13.29 8.91
N ASP A 36 7.07 11.99 9.23
CA ASP A 36 8.18 11.12 8.80
C ASP A 36 7.97 10.64 7.35
N ILE A 37 7.95 11.58 6.40
CA ILE A 37 7.52 11.33 5.01
C ILE A 37 8.39 10.27 4.31
N ASP A 38 9.70 10.31 4.48
CA ASP A 38 10.62 9.38 3.81
C ASP A 38 10.46 7.94 4.29
N GLU A 39 10.22 7.75 5.59
CA GLU A 39 10.00 6.44 6.18
C GLU A 39 8.63 5.89 5.76
N ALA A 40 7.60 6.73 5.83
CA ALA A 40 6.27 6.39 5.35
C ALA A 40 6.28 5.96 3.87
N ARG A 41 7.00 6.69 3.01
CA ARG A 41 7.15 6.34 1.60
C ARG A 41 7.75 4.94 1.42
N THR A 42 8.79 4.64 2.19
CA THR A 42 9.46 3.33 2.13
C THR A 42 8.51 2.21 2.52
N LEU A 43 7.75 2.39 3.60
CA LEU A 43 6.78 1.42 4.08
C LEU A 43 5.60 1.23 3.11
N ILE A 44 5.10 2.32 2.50
CA ILE A 44 4.09 2.24 1.44
C ILE A 44 4.61 1.47 0.24
N ASP A 45 5.83 1.75 -0.23
CA ASP A 45 6.39 1.02 -1.37
C ASP A 45 6.56 -0.48 -1.05
N GLN A 46 6.96 -0.83 0.17
CA GLN A 46 7.00 -2.22 0.63
C GLN A 46 5.60 -2.86 0.63
N SER A 47 4.59 -2.18 1.20
CA SER A 47 3.20 -2.64 1.22
C SER A 47 2.65 -2.88 -0.20
N LEU A 48 2.97 -2.00 -1.15
CA LEU A 48 2.54 -2.14 -2.55
C LEU A 48 3.23 -3.31 -3.26
N ARG A 49 4.50 -3.61 -2.94
CA ARG A 49 5.25 -4.74 -3.51
C ARG A 49 4.73 -6.10 -3.08
N GLU A 50 4.12 -6.20 -1.90
CA GLU A 50 3.42 -7.42 -1.46
C GLU A 50 2.20 -7.75 -2.35
N GLY A 51 1.74 -6.79 -3.15
CA GLY A 51 0.83 -7.01 -4.28
C GLY A 51 -0.61 -7.35 -3.91
N ARG A 52 -0.96 -7.29 -2.61
CA ARG A 52 -2.30 -7.60 -2.08
C ARG A 52 -3.14 -6.36 -1.76
N MET A 53 -2.55 -5.17 -1.81
CA MET A 53 -3.27 -3.93 -1.57
C MET A 53 -4.17 -3.57 -2.75
N GLU A 54 -5.39 -3.11 -2.47
CA GLU A 54 -6.28 -2.61 -3.49
C GLU A 54 -5.82 -1.26 -4.04
N LEU A 55 -5.68 -1.17 -5.36
CA LEU A 55 -5.23 0.07 -6.02
C LEU A 55 -6.19 1.23 -5.76
N GLY A 56 -7.50 0.97 -5.78
CA GLY A 56 -8.52 1.99 -5.53
C GLY A 56 -8.40 2.60 -4.14
N LEU A 57 -8.12 1.78 -3.12
CA LEU A 57 -7.86 2.27 -1.76
C LEU A 57 -6.66 3.21 -1.75
N MET A 58 -5.54 2.80 -2.37
CA MET A 58 -4.32 3.61 -2.40
C MET A 58 -4.48 4.91 -3.19
N GLN A 59 -5.21 4.87 -4.30
CA GLN A 59 -5.46 6.03 -5.15
C GLN A 59 -6.38 7.06 -4.49
N HIS A 60 -7.23 6.67 -3.54
CA HIS A 60 -8.23 7.56 -2.96
C HIS A 60 -8.08 7.80 -1.46
N ASP A 61 -7.16 7.11 -0.79
CA ASP A 61 -6.92 7.40 0.63
C ASP A 61 -6.34 8.82 0.79
N VAL A 62 -7.08 9.65 1.53
CA VAL A 62 -6.74 11.05 1.80
C VAL A 62 -5.54 11.18 2.74
N ARG A 63 -5.26 10.16 3.55
CA ARG A 63 -4.12 10.10 4.47
C ARG A 63 -2.79 10.02 3.72
N LEU A 64 -2.81 9.60 2.45
CA LEU A 64 -1.65 9.57 1.57
C LEU A 64 -1.42 10.87 0.79
N SER A 65 -2.18 11.93 1.07
CA SER A 65 -2.12 13.19 0.33
C SER A 65 -0.71 13.78 0.26
N ASP A 66 0.06 13.71 1.35
CA ASP A 66 1.45 14.19 1.40
C ASP A 66 2.40 13.42 0.48
N LEU A 67 2.08 12.17 0.12
CA LEU A 67 2.88 11.35 -0.79
C LEU A 67 2.49 11.55 -2.27
N ARG A 68 1.31 12.12 -2.57
CA ARG A 68 0.82 12.25 -3.96
C ARG A 68 1.73 13.05 -4.89
N PRO A 69 2.41 14.12 -4.45
CA PRO A 69 3.37 14.82 -5.29
C PRO A 69 4.67 14.05 -5.51
N ASP A 70 4.95 12.99 -4.73
CA ASP A 70 6.21 12.25 -4.78
C ASP A 70 6.28 11.35 -6.04
N PRO A 71 7.23 11.59 -6.96
CA PRO A 71 7.37 10.79 -8.17
C PRO A 71 7.60 9.31 -7.91
N ALA A 72 8.28 8.94 -6.82
CA ALA A 72 8.53 7.55 -6.47
C ALA A 72 7.23 6.86 -6.05
N PHE A 73 6.37 7.54 -5.28
CA PHE A 73 5.05 7.01 -4.93
C PHE A 73 4.17 6.82 -6.16
N VAL A 74 4.16 7.80 -7.08
CA VAL A 74 3.44 7.69 -8.35
C VAL A 74 3.91 6.47 -9.16
N GLN A 75 5.22 6.23 -9.24
CA GLN A 75 5.75 5.04 -9.91
C GLN A 75 5.30 3.74 -9.24
N SER A 76 5.25 3.69 -7.91
CA SER A 76 4.77 2.51 -7.18
C SER A 76 3.29 2.21 -7.49
N LEU A 77 2.44 3.23 -7.58
CA LEU A 77 1.04 3.06 -7.98
C LEU A 77 0.90 2.55 -9.42
N GLN A 78 1.71 3.08 -10.35
CA GLN A 78 1.73 2.62 -11.73
C GLN A 78 2.15 1.15 -11.84
N ARG A 79 3.15 0.72 -11.05
CA ARG A 79 3.55 -0.68 -10.97
C ARG A 79 2.41 -1.57 -10.46
N LEU A 80 1.74 -1.17 -9.38
CA LEU A 80 0.60 -1.92 -8.84
C LEU A 80 -0.52 -2.05 -9.87
N GLU A 81 -0.85 -0.96 -10.57
CA GLU A 81 -1.86 -0.96 -11.63
C GLU A 81 -1.51 -1.96 -12.75
N GLN A 82 -0.27 -1.96 -13.21
CA GLN A 82 0.19 -2.90 -14.25
C GLN A 82 0.06 -4.36 -13.80
N VAL A 83 0.44 -4.65 -12.54
CA VAL A 83 0.31 -5.99 -11.96
C VAL A 83 -1.16 -6.42 -11.89
N GLN A 84 -2.03 -5.59 -11.35
CA GLN A 84 -3.46 -5.90 -11.21
C GLN A 84 -4.16 -6.02 -12.56
N ARG A 85 -3.83 -5.15 -13.53
CA ARG A 85 -4.33 -5.25 -14.90
C ARG A 85 -3.93 -6.58 -15.53
N SER A 86 -2.65 -6.96 -15.44
CA SER A 86 -2.14 -8.22 -15.97
C SER A 86 -2.76 -9.45 -15.29
N GLN A 87 -3.08 -9.36 -14.00
CA GLN A 87 -3.81 -10.41 -13.28
C GLN A 87 -5.25 -10.51 -13.77
N ARG A 88 -5.96 -9.38 -13.91
CA ARG A 88 -7.33 -9.33 -14.44
C ARG A 88 -7.42 -9.89 -15.86
N GLU A 89 -6.50 -9.51 -16.74
CA GLU A 89 -6.44 -10.03 -18.12
C GLU A 89 -6.27 -11.55 -18.13
N ARG A 90 -5.38 -12.11 -17.29
CA ARG A 90 -5.21 -13.55 -17.14
C ARG A 90 -6.47 -14.26 -16.64
N VAL A 91 -7.20 -13.65 -15.71
CA VAL A 91 -8.49 -14.18 -15.25
C VAL A 91 -9.51 -14.19 -16.37
N LEU A 92 -9.62 -13.11 -17.15
CA LEU A 92 -10.55 -13.02 -18.28
C LEU A 92 -10.20 -13.98 -19.42
N GLN A 93 -8.91 -14.20 -19.71
CA GLN A 93 -8.47 -15.21 -20.67
C GLN A 93 -8.85 -16.62 -20.21
N ARG A 94 -8.75 -16.90 -18.90
CA ARG A 94 -9.10 -18.19 -18.32
C ARG A 94 -10.60 -18.40 -18.18
N TYR A 95 -11.35 -17.32 -17.98
CA TYR A 95 -12.80 -17.32 -17.73
C TYR A 95 -13.48 -16.18 -18.52
N PRO A 96 -13.66 -16.35 -19.85
CA PRO A 96 -14.19 -15.28 -20.70
C PRO A 96 -15.62 -14.86 -20.34
N ASP A 97 -16.42 -15.77 -19.76
CA ASP A 97 -17.79 -15.48 -19.31
C ASP A 97 -17.83 -14.65 -18.01
N ALA A 98 -16.71 -14.48 -17.31
CA ALA A 98 -16.62 -13.66 -16.10
C ALA A 98 -16.70 -12.15 -16.38
N ALA A 99 -16.66 -11.73 -17.65
CA ALA A 99 -16.77 -10.32 -18.06
C ALA A 99 -18.19 -9.75 -17.95
N TRP A 100 -19.21 -10.60 -17.78
CA TRP A 100 -20.63 -10.24 -17.97
C TRP A 100 -21.50 -10.42 -16.71
N ARG A 101 -20.90 -10.48 -15.52
CA ARG A 101 -21.61 -10.50 -14.23
C ARG A 101 -21.22 -9.27 -13.42
#